data_AF-A0A0H4VS33-F1
#
_entry.id   AF-A0A0H4VS33-F1
#
_cell.length_a   1.000
_cell.length_b   1.000
_cell.length_c   1.000
_cell.angle_alpha   90.00
_cell.angle_beta   90.00
_cell.angle_gamma   90.00
#
_symmetry.space_group_name_H-M   'P 1'
#
loop_
_entity.id
_entity.type
_entity.pdbx_description
1 polymer ?
#
loop_
_entity_poly.entity_id
_entity_poly.type
_entity_poly.pdbx_seq_one_letter_code
_entity_poly.pdbx_strand_id
1 'polypeptide(L)'
;MRIKIDVQQSIKSRRLKVIHRGYSYLFHSFIFLLLTTVLILTGILFPVSLLVQNKIEDNVAFLIVFSPFIFLGLTSLHSLLFDNYLTRIKGLDQERNRELMRSILEGRFRVHINPDHTSILRIHKPPTFWKFGMRVIVIFHDTNIYINISRFNYRGLKSIFHLWYDYLKIRSISREFDKQTWKKI
;
A
#
# COMPACT_ATOMS: atom_id res chain seq x y z
N MET A 1 -15.54 -1.29 8.36
CA MET A 1 -14.80 -2.25 9.23
C MET A 1 -13.92 -1.48 10.21
N ARG A 2 -14.14 -1.56 11.53
CA ARG A 2 -13.27 -0.96 12.54
C ARG A 2 -12.11 -1.91 12.83
N ILE A 3 -10.91 -1.56 12.36
CA ILE A 3 -9.71 -2.38 12.54
C ILE A 3 -9.00 -1.92 13.83
N LYS A 4 -8.81 -2.83 14.78
CA LYS A 4 -7.99 -2.57 15.98
C LYS A 4 -6.51 -2.66 15.58
N ILE A 5 -5.78 -1.57 15.78
CA ILE A 5 -4.37 -1.41 15.39
C ILE A 5 -3.54 -1.41 16.67
N ASP A 6 -2.49 -2.21 16.69
CA ASP A 6 -1.44 -2.11 17.72
C ASP A 6 -0.49 -0.98 17.32
N VAL A 7 -0.65 0.19 17.95
CA VAL A 7 0.13 1.39 17.62
C VAL A 7 1.61 1.19 17.88
N GLN A 8 1.95 0.67 19.06
CA GLN A 8 3.34 0.52 19.51
C GLN A 8 4.09 -0.46 18.61
N GLN A 9 3.51 -1.62 18.35
CA GLN A 9 4.12 -2.60 17.45
C GLN A 9 4.17 -2.09 16.01
N SER A 10 3.18 -1.30 15.59
CA SER A 10 3.17 -0.71 14.24
C SER A 10 4.31 0.28 14.02
N ILE A 11 4.56 1.16 15.00
CA ILE A 11 5.65 2.13 14.97
C ILE A 11 7.00 1.40 14.98
N LYS A 12 7.19 0.45 15.91
CA LYS A 12 8.43 -0.32 16.05
C LYS A 12 8.79 -1.09 14.77
N SER A 13 7.80 -1.72 14.13
CA SER A 13 8.03 -2.52 12.92
C SER A 13 7.93 -1.73 11.60
N ARG A 14 7.58 -0.43 11.65
CA ARG A 14 7.21 0.39 10.48
C ARG A 14 6.17 -0.25 9.57
N ARG A 15 5.30 -1.07 10.12
CA ARG A 15 4.24 -1.78 9.38
C ARG A 15 2.98 -1.79 10.21
N LEU A 16 1.83 -1.57 9.59
CA LEU A 16 0.57 -1.64 10.30
C LEU A 16 0.32 -3.05 10.86
N LYS A 17 0.30 -3.15 12.18
CA LYS A 17 -0.02 -4.36 12.93
C LYS A 17 -1.46 -4.29 13.38
N VAL A 18 -2.24 -5.25 12.92
CA VAL A 18 -3.66 -5.39 13.23
C VAL A 18 -3.79 -6.50 14.25
N ILE A 19 -4.46 -6.22 15.38
CA ILE A 19 -4.55 -7.13 16.53
C ILE A 19 -5.27 -8.43 16.14
N HIS A 20 -6.25 -8.36 15.24
CA HIS A 20 -7.00 -9.51 14.76
C HIS A 20 -7.06 -9.51 13.22
N ARG A 21 -6.34 -10.45 12.59
CA ARG A 21 -6.46 -10.72 11.16
C ARG A 21 -7.51 -11.81 10.96
N GLY A 22 -8.57 -11.53 10.24
CA GLY A 22 -9.55 -12.55 9.87
C GLY A 22 -8.92 -13.59 8.93
N TYR A 23 -9.43 -14.83 8.98
CA TYR A 23 -8.99 -15.93 8.10
C TYR A 23 -9.05 -15.55 6.60
N SER A 24 -10.02 -14.73 6.21
CA SER A 24 -10.13 -14.22 4.84
C SER A 24 -8.89 -13.43 4.41
N TYR A 25 -8.25 -12.67 5.30
CA TYR A 25 -7.02 -11.93 4.96
C TYR A 25 -5.84 -12.86 4.68
N LEU A 26 -5.69 -13.91 5.49
CA LEU A 26 -4.66 -14.93 5.30
C LEU A 26 -4.88 -15.69 3.99
N PHE A 27 -6.12 -16.11 3.73
CA PHE A 27 -6.49 -16.78 2.49
C PHE A 27 -6.19 -15.93 1.26
N HIS A 28 -6.62 -14.66 1.25
CA HIS A 28 -6.32 -13.76 0.12
C HIS A 28 -4.80 -13.56 -0.06
N SER A 29 -4.04 -13.45 1.03
CA SER A 29 -2.58 -13.32 0.95
C SER A 29 -1.92 -14.57 0.37
N PHE A 30 -2.41 -15.76 0.74
CA PHE A 30 -1.95 -17.04 0.20
C PHE A 30 -2.27 -17.17 -1.30
N ILE A 31 -3.51 -16.90 -1.72
CA ILE A 31 -3.89 -16.91 -3.14
C ILE A 31 -3.05 -15.93 -3.95
N PHE A 32 -2.76 -14.75 -3.40
CA PHE A 32 -1.93 -13.76 -4.05
C PHE A 32 -0.46 -14.22 -4.19
N LEU A 33 0.09 -14.90 -3.17
CA LEU A 33 1.42 -15.51 -3.22
C LEU A 33 1.48 -16.65 -4.25
N LEU A 34 0.45 -17.51 -4.29
CA LEU A 34 0.34 -18.59 -5.26
C LEU A 34 0.33 -18.03 -6.69
N LEU A 35 -0.52 -17.05 -6.97
CA LEU A 35 -0.59 -16.38 -8.27
C LEU A 35 0.75 -15.74 -8.65
N THR A 36 1.40 -15.06 -7.70
CA THR A 36 2.72 -14.45 -7.89
C THR A 36 3.76 -15.50 -8.30
N THR A 37 3.76 -16.64 -7.62
CA THR A 37 4.68 -17.75 -7.89
C THR A 37 4.43 -18.33 -9.28
N VAL A 38 3.16 -18.60 -9.63
CA VAL A 38 2.78 -19.10 -10.95
C VAL A 38 3.22 -18.14 -12.06
N LEU A 39 3.01 -16.82 -11.90
CA LEU A 39 3.43 -15.83 -12.90
C LEU A 39 4.95 -15.84 -13.11
N ILE A 40 5.74 -15.89 -12.03
CA ILE A 40 7.21 -15.93 -12.12
C ILE A 40 7.67 -17.23 -12.76
N LEU A 41 7.12 -18.37 -12.34
CA LEU A 41 7.47 -19.68 -12.89
C LEU A 41 7.10 -19.79 -14.37
N THR A 42 5.91 -19.36 -14.77
CA THR A 42 5.52 -19.30 -16.18
C THR A 42 6.43 -18.38 -16.98
N GLY A 43 6.81 -17.22 -16.41
CA GLY A 43 7.72 -16.28 -17.04
C GLY A 43 9.15 -16.79 -17.23
N ILE A 44 9.60 -17.78 -16.44
CA ILE A 44 10.98 -18.28 -16.46
C ILE A 44 11.05 -19.73 -16.99
N LEU A 45 10.35 -20.67 -16.34
CA LEU A 45 10.44 -22.09 -16.64
C LEU A 45 9.90 -22.43 -18.03
N PHE A 46 8.84 -21.76 -18.46
CA PHE A 46 8.26 -22.04 -19.78
C PHE A 46 9.24 -21.66 -20.91
N PRO A 47 9.83 -20.43 -20.95
CA PRO A 47 10.94 -20.13 -21.86
C PRO A 47 12.11 -21.08 -21.77
N VAL A 48 12.63 -21.32 -20.56
CA VAL A 48 13.80 -22.19 -20.38
C VAL A 48 13.53 -23.59 -20.92
N SER A 49 12.34 -24.14 -20.67
CA SER A 49 11.97 -25.49 -21.13
C SER A 49 11.95 -25.61 -22.66
N LEU A 50 11.51 -24.57 -23.36
CA LEU A 50 11.43 -24.58 -24.83
C LEU A 50 12.78 -24.30 -25.47
N LEU A 51 13.61 -23.45 -24.84
CA LEU A 51 14.99 -23.21 -25.24
C LEU A 51 15.83 -24.50 -25.14
N VAL A 52 15.72 -25.23 -24.02
CA VAL A 52 16.42 -26.51 -23.82
C VAL A 52 16.01 -27.56 -24.85
N GLN A 53 14.76 -27.51 -25.33
CA GLN A 53 14.27 -28.42 -26.37
C GLN A 53 14.68 -28.00 -27.79
N ASN A 54 15.46 -26.92 -27.97
CA ASN A 54 15.82 -26.34 -29.27
C ASN A 54 14.61 -26.07 -30.17
N LYS A 55 13.44 -25.78 -29.58
CA LYS A 55 12.17 -25.57 -30.31
C LYS A 55 11.99 -24.14 -30.82
N ILE A 56 12.93 -23.26 -30.55
CA ILE A 56 12.86 -21.84 -30.84
C ILE A 56 14.18 -21.43 -31.47
N GLU A 57 14.13 -20.86 -32.68
CA GLU A 57 15.30 -20.31 -33.37
C GLU A 57 15.59 -18.86 -32.92
N ASP A 58 14.54 -18.09 -32.62
CA ASP A 58 14.65 -16.71 -32.13
C ASP A 58 14.43 -16.63 -30.61
N ASN A 59 15.53 -16.81 -29.88
CA ASN A 59 15.55 -16.80 -28.42
C ASN A 59 15.19 -15.42 -27.83
N VAL A 60 15.37 -14.33 -28.58
CA VAL A 60 15.16 -12.96 -28.08
C VAL A 60 13.68 -12.59 -28.11
N ALA A 61 12.99 -12.85 -29.23
CA ALA A 61 11.56 -12.59 -29.35
C ALA A 61 10.77 -13.35 -28.27
N PHE A 62 11.19 -14.58 -27.98
CA PHE A 62 10.54 -15.40 -26.97
C PHE A 62 10.70 -14.83 -25.55
N LEU A 63 11.90 -14.38 -25.16
CA LEU A 63 12.12 -13.75 -23.85
C LEU A 63 11.31 -12.46 -23.70
N ILE A 64 11.15 -11.68 -24.77
CA ILE A 64 10.33 -10.46 -24.76
C ILE A 64 8.87 -10.80 -24.49
N VAL A 65 8.30 -11.83 -25.11
CA VAL A 65 6.90 -12.24 -24.92
C VAL A 65 6.62 -12.67 -23.48
N PHE A 66 7.59 -13.31 -22.80
CA PHE A 66 7.41 -13.79 -21.43
C PHE A 66 7.82 -12.78 -20.34
N SER A 67 8.58 -11.74 -20.71
CA SER A 67 8.98 -10.67 -19.80
C SER A 67 7.83 -10.02 -19.00
N PRO A 68 6.60 -9.82 -19.54
CA PRO A 68 5.49 -9.25 -18.78
C PRO A 68 5.04 -10.14 -17.62
N PHE A 69 5.14 -11.47 -17.74
CA PHE A 69 4.77 -12.39 -16.66
C PHE A 69 5.73 -12.26 -15.47
N ILE A 70 7.04 -12.17 -15.74
CA ILE A 70 8.06 -11.90 -14.73
C ILE A 70 7.80 -10.54 -14.10
N PHE A 71 7.59 -9.50 -14.92
CA PHE A 71 7.33 -8.15 -14.43
C PHE A 71 6.10 -8.07 -13.52
N LEU A 72 4.97 -8.66 -13.93
CA LEU A 72 3.76 -8.73 -13.13
C LEU A 72 3.97 -9.53 -11.85
N GLY A 73 4.68 -10.65 -11.92
CA GLY A 73 5.04 -11.48 -10.77
C GLY A 73 5.88 -10.71 -9.74
N LEU A 74 6.97 -10.07 -10.17
CA LEU A 74 7.83 -9.27 -9.30
C LEU A 74 7.08 -8.07 -8.71
N THR A 75 6.26 -7.38 -9.50
CA THR A 75 5.43 -6.27 -9.02
C THR A 75 4.41 -6.74 -7.97
N SER A 76 3.83 -7.92 -8.19
CA SER A 76 2.92 -8.57 -7.24
C SER A 76 3.64 -8.92 -5.93
N LEU A 77 4.81 -9.55 -6.00
CA LEU A 77 5.63 -9.88 -4.83
C LEU A 77 5.99 -8.61 -4.04
N HIS A 78 6.45 -7.57 -4.72
CA HIS A 78 6.75 -6.29 -4.12
C HIS A 78 5.53 -5.69 -3.41
N SER A 79 4.37 -5.70 -4.06
CA SER A 79 3.09 -5.27 -3.49
C SER A 79 2.72 -6.04 -2.21
N LEU A 80 3.01 -7.34 -2.12
CA LEU A 80 2.77 -8.14 -0.92
C LEU A 80 3.78 -7.83 0.20
N LEU A 81 5.07 -7.72 -0.15
CA LEU A 81 6.14 -7.46 0.81
C LEU A 81 6.03 -6.09 1.46
N PHE A 82 5.63 -5.08 0.71
CA PHE A 82 5.45 -3.71 1.20
C PHE A 82 4.00 -3.39 1.59
N ASP A 83 3.12 -4.39 1.55
CA ASP A 83 1.77 -4.20 2.06
C ASP A 83 1.82 -3.80 3.54
N ASN A 84 0.98 -2.84 3.90
CA ASN A 84 0.87 -2.24 5.23
C ASN A 84 2.12 -1.46 5.69
N TYR A 85 3.08 -1.15 4.83
CA TYR A 85 4.22 -0.32 5.21
C TYR A 85 3.75 1.08 5.66
N LEU A 86 4.36 1.57 6.74
CA LEU A 86 4.12 2.91 7.28
C LEU A 86 5.23 3.85 6.83
N THR A 87 4.86 4.84 6.03
CA THR A 87 5.79 5.90 5.64
C THR A 87 5.88 6.92 6.77
N ARG A 88 7.10 7.16 7.26
CA ARG A 88 7.38 8.17 8.27
C ARG A 88 7.53 9.55 7.61
N ILE A 89 6.87 10.55 8.17
CA ILE A 89 7.00 11.97 7.88
C ILE A 89 7.47 12.63 9.19
N LYS A 90 8.53 13.44 9.12
CA LYS A 90 9.02 14.20 10.28
C LYS A 90 8.17 15.47 10.40
N GLY A 91 7.69 15.76 11.60
CA GLY A 91 6.83 16.91 11.88
C GLY A 91 7.35 17.76 13.05
N LEU A 92 6.42 18.53 13.60
CA LEU A 92 6.58 19.37 14.79
C LEU A 92 6.16 18.58 16.03
N ASP A 93 5.26 19.09 16.87
CA ASP A 93 4.61 18.35 17.95
C ASP A 93 3.36 17.58 17.48
N GLN A 94 2.93 16.62 18.30
CA GLN A 94 1.81 15.73 17.99
C GLN A 94 0.49 16.47 17.69
N GLU A 95 0.16 17.53 18.44
CA GLU A 95 -1.10 18.25 18.29
C GLU A 95 -1.12 19.04 16.97
N ARG A 96 -0.06 19.82 16.69
CA ARG A 96 0.08 20.56 15.42
C ARG A 96 0.13 19.62 14.23
N ASN A 97 0.88 18.52 14.35
CA ASN A 97 0.95 17.49 13.31
C ASN A 97 -0.43 16.93 12.99
N ARG A 98 -1.24 16.65 14.03
CA ARG A 98 -2.61 16.14 13.87
C ARG A 98 -3.51 17.16 13.19
N GLU A 99 -3.50 18.41 13.64
CA GLU A 99 -4.35 19.46 13.08
C GLU A 99 -4.04 19.71 11.60
N LEU A 100 -2.77 19.86 11.25
CA LEU A 100 -2.32 20.06 9.87
C LEU A 100 -2.67 18.85 8.99
N MET A 101 -2.35 17.65 9.45
CA MET A 101 -2.62 16.43 8.69
C MET A 101 -4.12 16.21 8.51
N ARG A 102 -4.94 16.50 9.53
CA ARG A 102 -6.40 16.47 9.42
C ARG A 102 -6.85 17.40 8.29
N SER A 103 -6.46 18.68 8.31
CA SER A 103 -6.85 19.66 7.30
C SER A 103 -6.48 19.21 5.88
N ILE A 104 -5.25 18.73 5.69
CA ILE A 104 -4.77 18.19 4.39
C ILE A 104 -5.64 17.03 3.92
N LEU A 105 -5.92 16.09 4.81
CA LEU A 105 -6.69 14.89 4.48
C LEU A 105 -8.16 15.22 4.20
N GLU A 106 -8.78 16.11 4.97
CA GLU A 106 -10.15 16.56 4.75
C GLU A 106 -10.29 17.24 3.39
N GLY A 107 -9.38 18.17 3.06
CA GLY A 107 -9.37 18.84 1.75
C GLY A 107 -9.15 17.88 0.59
N ARG A 108 -8.17 16.98 0.71
CA ARG A 108 -7.81 16.03 -0.35
C ARG A 108 -8.87 14.96 -0.59
N PHE A 109 -9.52 14.51 0.47
CA PHE A 109 -10.47 13.42 0.40
C PHE A 109 -11.93 13.87 0.47
N ARG A 110 -12.23 15.16 0.68
CA ARG A 110 -13.60 15.67 0.85
C ARG A 110 -14.37 14.85 1.88
N VAL A 111 -13.73 14.59 3.02
CA VAL A 111 -14.31 13.88 4.16
C VAL A 111 -14.19 14.78 5.38
N HIS A 112 -15.13 14.66 6.31
CA HIS A 112 -14.97 15.27 7.62
C HIS A 112 -14.39 14.24 8.59
N ILE A 113 -13.35 14.63 9.31
CA ILE A 113 -12.67 13.79 10.29
C ILE A 113 -12.90 14.43 11.64
N ASN A 114 -13.55 13.68 12.55
CA ASN A 114 -13.82 14.20 13.88
C ASN A 114 -12.52 14.66 14.57
N PRO A 115 -12.54 15.79 15.29
CA PRO A 115 -11.40 16.36 16.01
C PRO A 115 -10.90 15.52 17.20
N ASP A 116 -11.24 14.24 17.29
CA ASP A 116 -10.89 13.38 18.41
C ASP A 116 -9.38 13.47 18.70
N HIS A 117 -9.00 13.76 19.96
CA HIS A 117 -7.60 13.87 20.43
C HIS A 117 -6.84 12.53 20.43
N THR A 118 -7.29 11.57 19.62
CA THR A 118 -6.64 10.28 19.49
C THR A 118 -5.33 10.41 18.70
N SER A 119 -4.36 9.56 19.02
CA SER A 119 -3.09 9.45 18.29
C SER A 119 -3.24 8.80 16.91
N ILE A 120 -4.46 8.54 16.44
CA ILE A 120 -4.71 7.83 15.18
C ILE A 120 -5.85 8.51 14.41
N LEU A 121 -5.57 8.95 13.18
CA LEU A 121 -6.62 9.31 12.24
C LEU A 121 -6.90 8.16 11.29
N ARG A 122 -8.19 7.92 11.03
CA ARG A 122 -8.66 6.85 10.13
C ARG A 122 -9.65 7.42 9.13
N ILE A 123 -9.37 7.19 7.85
CA ILE A 123 -10.31 7.49 6.78
C ILE A 123 -10.61 6.18 6.07
N HIS A 124 -11.90 5.92 5.88
CA HIS A 124 -12.35 4.76 5.12
C HIS A 124 -13.35 5.24 4.06
N LYS A 125 -12.98 5.07 2.80
CA LYS A 125 -13.88 5.19 1.66
C LYS A 125 -14.23 3.78 1.19
N PRO A 126 -15.51 3.38 1.28
CA PRO A 126 -15.91 2.06 0.80
C PRO A 126 -15.71 1.97 -0.72
N PRO A 127 -15.34 0.80 -1.23
CA PRO A 127 -15.31 0.53 -2.65
C PRO A 127 -16.72 0.52 -3.23
N THR A 128 -16.84 0.87 -4.50
CA THR A 128 -18.03 0.60 -5.31
C THR A 128 -17.67 -0.39 -6.42
N PHE A 129 -18.67 -0.83 -7.20
CA PHE A 129 -18.42 -1.70 -8.35
C PHE A 129 -17.40 -1.09 -9.33
N TRP A 130 -17.46 0.22 -9.54
CA TRP A 130 -16.63 0.96 -10.49
C TRP A 130 -15.41 1.65 -9.87
N LYS A 131 -15.35 1.80 -8.54
CA LYS A 131 -14.30 2.57 -7.86
C LYS A 131 -13.66 1.76 -6.74
N PHE A 132 -12.33 1.77 -6.73
CA PHE A 132 -11.57 1.22 -5.62
C PHE A 132 -11.88 2.00 -4.33
N GLY A 133 -12.10 1.25 -3.27
CA GLY A 133 -12.12 1.74 -1.91
C GLY A 133 -10.72 2.12 -1.46
N MET A 134 -10.67 2.87 -0.37
CA MET A 134 -9.42 3.37 0.17
C MET A 134 -9.49 3.44 1.68
N ARG A 135 -8.40 3.05 2.32
CA ARG A 135 -8.17 3.20 3.74
C ARG A 135 -6.92 4.05 3.93
N VAL A 136 -7.04 5.13 4.69
CA VAL A 136 -5.90 5.92 5.15
C VAL A 136 -5.83 5.78 6.65
N ILE A 137 -4.65 5.41 7.15
CA ILE A 137 -4.36 5.36 8.57
C ILE A 137 -3.17 6.25 8.81
N VAL A 138 -3.32 7.17 9.74
CA VAL A 138 -2.24 8.02 10.20
C VAL A 138 -2.07 7.80 11.70
N ILE A 139 -0.85 7.54 12.13
CA ILE A 139 -0.46 7.40 13.53
C ILE A 139 0.47 8.55 13.86
N PHE A 140 0.17 9.28 14.93
CA PHE A 140 1.00 10.35 15.46
C PHE A 140 1.77 9.83 16.67
N HIS A 141 3.07 10.07 16.69
CA HIS A 141 3.91 9.69 17.82
C HIS A 141 5.06 10.68 17.96
N ASP A 142 5.03 11.45 19.04
CA ASP A 142 5.95 12.54 19.33
C ASP A 142 6.03 13.52 18.16
N THR A 143 7.19 13.61 17.51
CA THR A 143 7.45 14.48 16.37
C THR A 143 7.26 13.80 15.01
N ASN A 144 6.71 12.59 15.00
CA ASN A 144 6.63 11.75 13.80
C ASN A 144 5.19 11.42 13.44
N ILE A 145 4.95 11.39 12.14
CA ILE A 145 3.69 11.00 11.54
C ILE A 145 3.95 9.75 10.70
N TYR A 146 3.20 8.68 10.96
CA TYR A 146 3.29 7.43 10.22
C TYR A 146 2.01 7.25 9.42
N ILE A 147 2.12 7.28 8.09
CA ILE A 147 0.97 7.16 7.19
C ILE A 147 1.02 5.86 6.40
N ASN A 148 -0.12 5.17 6.36
CA ASN A 148 -0.39 4.08 5.43
C ASN A 148 -1.64 4.41 4.62
N ILE A 149 -1.54 4.25 3.30
CA ILE A 149 -2.67 4.28 2.39
C ILE A 149 -2.79 2.88 1.79
N SER A 150 -4.00 2.37 1.70
CA SER A 150 -4.27 1.08 1.09
C SER A 150 -5.55 1.13 0.27
N ARG A 151 -5.47 0.73 -1.00
CA ARG A 151 -6.61 0.66 -1.91
C ARG A 151 -7.03 -0.78 -2.18
N PHE A 152 -8.34 -0.98 -2.31
CA PHE A 152 -8.93 -2.31 -2.49
C PHE A 152 -10.22 -2.21 -3.31
N ASN A 153 -10.55 -3.22 -4.10
CA ASN A 153 -11.80 -3.29 -4.84
C ASN A 153 -12.97 -3.70 -3.93
N TYR A 154 -14.17 -3.87 -4.50
CA TYR A 154 -15.37 -4.28 -3.75
C TYR A 154 -15.25 -5.66 -3.07
N ARG A 155 -14.35 -6.52 -3.54
CA ARG A 155 -14.04 -7.82 -2.93
C ARG A 155 -12.92 -7.75 -1.87
N GLY A 156 -12.39 -6.55 -1.59
CA GLY A 156 -11.26 -6.36 -0.68
C GLY A 156 -9.89 -6.72 -1.29
N LEU A 157 -9.83 -6.99 -2.60
CA LEU A 157 -8.59 -7.33 -3.30
C LEU A 157 -7.83 -6.07 -3.71
N LYS A 158 -6.51 -6.10 -3.57
CA LYS A 158 -5.62 -5.01 -3.98
C LYS A 158 -5.15 -5.23 -5.42
N SER A 159 -4.98 -4.15 -6.17
CA SER A 159 -4.37 -4.22 -7.51
C SER A 159 -2.89 -4.54 -7.41
N ILE A 160 -2.31 -5.22 -8.40
CA ILE A 160 -0.86 -5.49 -8.47
C ILE A 160 -0.04 -4.18 -8.41
N PHE A 161 -0.59 -3.09 -8.94
CA PHE A 161 0.05 -1.76 -8.98
C PHE A 161 -0.31 -0.85 -7.79
N HIS A 162 -1.07 -1.33 -6.80
CA HIS A 162 -1.60 -0.48 -5.74
C HIS A 162 -0.51 0.28 -4.97
N LEU A 163 0.62 -0.38 -4.71
CA LEU A 163 1.71 0.19 -3.94
C LEU A 163 2.33 1.43 -4.61
N TRP A 164 2.44 1.43 -5.94
CA TRP A 164 2.96 2.57 -6.69
C TRP A 164 2.05 3.79 -6.53
N TYR A 165 0.73 3.61 -6.73
CA TYR A 165 -0.24 4.68 -6.57
C TYR A 165 -0.36 5.17 -5.13
N ASP A 166 -0.26 4.27 -4.16
CA ASP A 166 -0.31 4.60 -2.74
C ASP A 166 0.95 5.38 -2.32
N TYR A 167 2.13 4.96 -2.79
CA TYR A 167 3.39 5.68 -2.61
C TYR A 167 3.35 7.09 -3.17
N LEU A 168 2.92 7.27 -4.43
CA LEU A 168 2.79 8.59 -5.04
C LEU A 168 1.84 9.49 -4.26
N LYS A 169 0.73 8.93 -3.75
CA LYS A 169 -0.24 9.69 -2.97
C LYS A 169 0.30 10.09 -1.61
N ILE A 170 1.01 9.20 -0.92
CA ILE A 170 1.71 9.50 0.33
C ILE A 170 2.77 10.58 0.12
N ARG A 171 3.60 10.46 -0.93
CA ARG A 171 4.64 11.45 -1.25
C ARG A 171 4.05 12.83 -1.51
N SER A 172 2.91 12.86 -2.21
CA SER A 172 2.18 14.10 -2.45
C SER A 172 1.61 14.71 -1.16
N ILE A 173 1.09 13.91 -0.22
CA ILE A 173 0.64 14.37 1.11
C ILE A 173 1.82 14.89 1.92
N SER A 174 2.95 14.18 1.93
CA SER A 174 4.16 14.60 2.64
C SER A 174 4.64 15.97 2.16
N ARG A 175 4.72 16.18 0.84
CA ARG A 175 5.10 17.48 0.28
C ARG A 175 4.14 18.60 0.65
N GLU A 176 2.85 18.31 0.71
CA GLU A 176 1.83 19.27 1.12
C GLU A 176 1.95 19.62 2.60
N PHE A 177 2.22 18.62 3.44
CA PHE A 177 2.50 18.79 4.86
C PHE A 177 3.74 19.65 5.10
N ASP A 178 4.85 19.35 4.41
CA ASP A 178 6.08 20.14 4.50
C ASP A 178 5.82 21.60 4.12
N LYS A 179 5.13 21.84 3.00
CA LYS A 179 4.77 23.20 2.55
C LYS A 179 3.93 23.98 3.57
N GLN A 180 2.96 23.34 4.22
CA GLN A 180 2.12 24.00 5.22
C GLN A 180 2.88 24.24 6.53
N THR A 181 3.80 23.35 6.88
CA THR A 181 4.65 23.49 8.08
C THR A 181 5.54 24.73 7.95
N TRP A 182 6.22 24.91 6.81
CA TRP A 182 7.10 26.07 6.57
C TRP A 182 6.37 27.40 6.35
N LYS A 183 5.06 27.39 6.07
CA LYS A 183 4.25 28.62 5.98
C LYS A 183 3.79 29.14 7.34
N LYS A 184 3.83 28.31 8.39
CA LYS A 184 3.34 28.63 9.74
C LYS A 184 4.47 28.88 10.75
N ILE A 185 5.73 28.73 10.33
CA ILE A 185 6.94 29.12 11.07
C ILE A 185 7.34 30.49 10.55
#